data_AF-A0A2X2CPA7-F1
#
_entry.id   AF-A0A2X2CPA7-F1
#
_cell.length_a   1.000
_cell.length_b   1.000
_cell.length_c   1.000
_cell.angle_alpha   90.00
_cell.angle_beta   90.00
_cell.angle_gamma   90.00
#
_symmetry.space_group_name_H-M   'P 1'
#
loop_
_entity.id
_entity.type
_entity.pdbx_description
1 polymer ?
#
loop_
_entity_poly.entity_id
_entity_poly.type
_entity_poly.pdbx_seq_one_letter_code
_entity_poly.pdbx_strand_id
1 'polypeptide(L)'
;MGYGKKKDGLVELLFEASGLFWQFGAAVTVGLVIAAGFAFLFVHDHIVAAEANPMLAPAAHAYGWLCYLLPIILLALAAIFGRKTLATYLQQNRY
;
A
#
# COMPACT_ATOMS: atom_id res chain seq x y z
N MET A 1 36.91 -2.28 1.32
CA MET A 1 36.18 -2.61 0.07
C MET A 1 35.50 -3.96 0.25
N GLY A 2 34.17 -3.96 0.30
CA GLY A 2 33.35 -5.16 0.48
C GLY A 2 31.93 -4.82 0.02
N TYR A 3 31.71 -4.91 -1.29
CA TYR A 3 30.40 -4.78 -1.92
C TYR A 3 29.51 -5.95 -1.49
N GLY A 4 28.33 -5.67 -0.97
CA GLY A 4 27.38 -6.71 -0.58
C GLY A 4 26.06 -6.26 0.01
N LYS A 5 25.59 -5.02 -0.24
CA LYS A 5 24.19 -4.65 0.05
C LYS A 5 23.29 -5.11 -1.11
N LYS A 6 23.08 -6.42 -1.25
CA LYS A 6 22.08 -6.99 -2.17
C LYS A 6 20.72 -7.06 -1.47
N LYS A 7 20.15 -5.90 -1.16
CA LYS A 7 18.70 -5.75 -0.98
C LYS A 7 18.28 -4.52 -1.75
N ASP A 8 18.52 -4.55 -3.06
CA ASP A 8 17.84 -3.68 -4.01
C ASP A 8 16.36 -4.09 -4.01
N GLY A 9 15.65 -3.71 -2.95
CA GLY A 9 14.24 -4.02 -2.80
C GLY A 9 13.47 -3.18 -3.81
N LEU A 10 12.52 -3.79 -4.52
CA LEU A 10 11.59 -3.08 -5.41
C LEU A 10 11.02 -1.82 -4.75
N VAL A 11 10.72 -1.89 -3.44
CA VAL A 11 10.27 -0.74 -2.65
C VAL A 11 11.32 0.38 -2.55
N GLU A 12 12.60 0.06 -2.37
CA GLU A 12 13.70 1.03 -2.29
C GLU A 12 13.94 1.69 -3.65
N LEU A 13 13.93 0.91 -4.74
CA LEU A 13 13.99 1.43 -6.11
C LEU A 13 12.81 2.37 -6.41
N LEU A 14 11.59 1.96 -6.07
CA LEU A 14 10.40 2.80 -6.22
C LEU A 14 10.52 4.08 -5.36
N PHE A 15 11.08 3.95 -4.17
CA PHE A 15 11.28 5.07 -3.26
C PHE A 15 12.32 6.05 -3.78
N GLU A 16 13.44 5.59 -4.33
CA GLU A 16 14.45 6.45 -4.97
C GLU A 16 13.88 7.13 -6.22
N ALA A 17 13.21 6.38 -7.09
CA ALA A 17 12.61 6.91 -8.32
C ALA A 17 11.54 7.98 -8.06
N SER A 18 10.70 7.79 -7.03
CA SER A 18 9.72 8.80 -6.61
C SER A 18 10.36 10.09 -6.06
N GLY A 19 11.62 10.05 -5.66
CA GLY A 19 12.40 11.24 -5.28
C GLY A 19 12.92 12.05 -6.48
N LEU A 20 13.12 11.41 -7.63
CA LEU A 20 13.64 12.05 -8.85
C LEU A 20 12.53 12.67 -9.70
N PHE A 21 11.39 11.98 -9.82
CA PHE A 21 10.24 12.43 -10.62
C PHE A 21 8.95 12.34 -9.80
N TRP A 22 8.34 13.49 -9.48
CA TRP A 22 7.09 13.51 -8.72
C TRP A 22 5.95 12.78 -9.44
N GLN A 23 5.94 12.80 -10.77
CA GLN A 23 4.91 12.10 -11.58
C GLN A 23 4.95 10.58 -11.34
N PHE A 24 6.14 10.01 -11.21
CA PHE A 24 6.31 8.59 -10.92
C PHE A 24 5.83 8.26 -9.50
N GLY A 25 6.22 9.07 -8.51
CA GLY A 25 5.73 8.93 -7.14
C GLY A 25 4.21 9.06 -7.03
N ALA A 26 3.60 9.94 -7.82
CA ALA A 26 2.15 10.10 -7.89
C ALA A 26 1.48 8.87 -8.49
N ALA A 27 2.02 8.31 -9.58
CA ALA A 27 1.51 7.08 -10.18
C ALA A 27 1.56 5.89 -9.21
N VAL A 28 2.67 5.73 -8.47
CA VAL A 28 2.81 4.68 -7.44
C VAL A 28 1.81 4.90 -6.30
N THR A 29 1.66 6.13 -5.83
CA THR A 29 0.70 6.48 -4.77
C THR A 29 -0.73 6.15 -5.18
N VAL A 30 -1.15 6.57 -6.38
CA VAL A 30 -2.48 6.27 -6.93
C VAL A 30 -2.68 4.77 -7.09
N GLY A 31 -1.69 4.05 -7.62
CA GLY A 31 -1.73 2.60 -7.74
C GLY A 31 -1.93 1.89 -6.40
N LEU A 32 -1.21 2.33 -5.35
CA LEU A 32 -1.38 1.79 -4.00
C LEU A 32 -2.76 2.08 -3.41
N VAL A 33 -3.32 3.27 -3.62
CA VAL A 33 -4.68 3.62 -3.18
C VAL A 33 -5.72 2.74 -3.89
N ILE A 34 -5.60 2.58 -5.21
CA ILE A 34 -6.51 1.72 -5.99
C ILE A 34 -6.40 0.27 -5.51
N ALA A 35 -5.18 -0.24 -5.33
CA ALA A 35 -4.95 -1.59 -4.82
C ALA A 35 -5.52 -1.78 -3.41
N ALA A 36 -5.40 -0.78 -2.52
CA ALA A 36 -6.01 -0.82 -1.20
C ALA A 36 -7.55 -0.89 -1.28
N GLY A 37 -8.16 -0.14 -2.21
CA GLY A 37 -9.60 -0.20 -2.46
C GLY A 37 -10.06 -1.58 -2.92
N PHE A 38 -9.38 -2.17 -3.90
CA PHE A 38 -9.68 -3.54 -4.35
C PHE A 38 -9.46 -4.58 -3.25
N ALA A 39 -8.37 -4.46 -2.49
CA ALA A 39 -8.09 -5.35 -1.37
C ALA A 39 -9.17 -5.24 -0.29
N PHE A 40 -9.66 -4.02 0.00
CA PHE A 40 -10.76 -3.81 0.94
C PHE A 40 -12.04 -4.47 0.47
N LEU A 41 -12.47 -4.23 -0.78
CA LEU A 41 -13.69 -4.85 -1.33
C LEU A 41 -13.58 -6.38 -1.31
N PHE A 42 -12.45 -6.91 -1.77
CA PHE A 42 -12.20 -8.34 -1.76
C PHE A 42 -12.30 -8.94 -0.36
N VAL A 43 -11.62 -8.34 0.62
CA VAL A 43 -11.65 -8.79 2.02
C VAL A 43 -13.05 -8.69 2.60
N HIS A 44 -13.74 -7.59 2.34
CA HIS A 44 -15.09 -7.36 2.83
C HIS A 44 -16.07 -8.44 2.33
N ASP A 45 -16.10 -8.67 1.01
CA ASP A 45 -16.98 -9.67 0.40
C ASP A 45 -16.72 -11.08 0.94
N HIS A 46 -15.44 -11.44 1.15
CA HIS A 46 -15.07 -12.76 1.68
C HIS A 46 -15.41 -12.91 3.16
N ILE A 47 -15.28 -11.87 3.96
CA ILE A 47 -15.69 -11.91 5.37
C ILE A 47 -17.20 -12.03 5.48
N VAL A 48 -17.97 -11.24 4.72
CA VAL A 48 -19.43 -11.32 4.70
C VAL A 48 -19.89 -12.73 4.28
N ALA A 49 -19.26 -13.30 3.25
CA ALA A 49 -19.54 -14.68 2.84
C ALA A 49 -19.15 -15.72 3.92
N ALA A 50 -18.05 -15.51 4.64
CA ALA A 50 -17.61 -16.39 5.72
C ALA A 50 -18.51 -16.30 6.96
N GLU A 51 -19.02 -15.11 7.30
CA GLU A 51 -19.99 -14.89 8.38
C GLU A 51 -21.34 -15.54 8.07
N ALA A 52 -21.75 -15.61 6.80
CA ALA A 52 -22.95 -16.32 6.37
C ALA A 52 -22.82 -17.86 6.44
N ASN A 53 -21.60 -18.39 6.53
CA ASN A 53 -21.35 -19.82 6.62
C ASN A 53 -21.26 -20.28 8.09
N PRO A 54 -22.15 -21.16 8.58
CA PRO A 54 -22.20 -21.54 10.00
C PRO A 54 -20.93 -22.23 10.51
N MET A 55 -20.10 -22.82 9.63
CA MET A 55 -18.82 -23.43 10.03
C MET A 55 -17.70 -22.40 10.17
N LEU A 56 -17.76 -21.28 9.43
CA LEU A 56 -16.71 -20.26 9.37
C LEU A 56 -17.05 -19.01 10.19
N ALA A 57 -18.33 -18.78 10.51
CA ALA A 57 -18.80 -17.60 11.22
C ALA A 57 -18.06 -17.31 12.55
N PRO A 58 -17.78 -18.31 13.43
CA PRO A 58 -17.04 -18.05 14.66
C PRO A 58 -15.62 -17.53 14.40
N ALA A 59 -14.94 -18.08 13.39
CA ALA A 59 -13.59 -17.66 13.01
C ALA A 59 -13.59 -16.30 12.31
N ALA A 60 -14.57 -16.04 11.44
CA ALA A 60 -14.75 -14.77 10.76
C ALA A 60 -15.00 -13.62 11.76
N HIS A 61 -15.85 -13.82 12.76
CA HIS A 61 -16.08 -12.82 13.80
C HIS A 61 -14.86 -12.59 14.71
N ALA A 62 -14.12 -13.65 15.06
CA ALA A 62 -12.96 -13.53 15.95
C ALA A 62 -11.73 -12.93 15.26
N TYR A 63 -11.48 -13.30 14.00
CA TYR A 63 -10.22 -13.02 13.30
C TYR A 63 -10.37 -12.28 11.98
N GLY A 64 -11.59 -12.07 11.46
CA GLY A 64 -11.82 -11.40 10.17
C GLY A 64 -11.24 -9.99 10.11
N TRP A 65 -11.16 -9.29 11.25
CA TRP A 65 -10.53 -7.97 11.32
C TRP A 65 -9.05 -7.99 10.88
N LEU A 66 -8.33 -9.10 11.05
CA LEU A 66 -6.92 -9.23 10.64
C LEU A 66 -6.76 -9.10 9.12
N CYS A 67 -7.74 -9.55 8.34
CA CYS A 67 -7.69 -9.45 6.89
C CYS A 67 -7.72 -7.98 6.42
N TYR A 68 -8.29 -7.07 7.20
CA TYR A 68 -8.27 -5.63 6.91
C TYR A 68 -6.91 -4.98 7.16
N LEU A 69 -5.93 -5.68 7.76
CA LEU A 69 -4.57 -5.14 7.90
C LEU A 69 -3.90 -4.92 6.53
N LEU A 70 -4.19 -5.75 5.53
CA LEU A 70 -3.61 -5.62 4.20
C LEU A 70 -3.98 -4.28 3.51
N PRO A 71 -5.27 -3.90 3.36
CA PRO A 71 -5.62 -2.60 2.79
C PRO A 71 -5.09 -1.44 3.64
N ILE A 72 -5.03 -1.57 4.98
CA ILE A 72 -4.45 -0.54 5.86
C ILE A 72 -2.96 -0.35 5.58
N ILE A 73 -2.19 -1.44 5.43
CA ILE A 73 -0.75 -1.37 5.10
C ILE A 73 -0.54 -0.71 3.74
N LEU A 74 -1.37 -1.06 2.73
CA LEU A 74 -1.29 -0.43 1.42
C LEU A 74 -1.56 1.08 1.48
N LEU A 75 -2.55 1.51 2.27
CA LEU A 75 -2.80 2.94 2.51
C LEU A 75 -1.66 3.63 3.25
N ALA A 76 -1.06 2.97 4.24
CA ALA A 76 0.10 3.51 4.96
C ALA A 76 1.29 3.71 4.01
N LEU A 77 1.56 2.74 3.13
CA LEU A 77 2.58 2.88 2.09
C LEU A 77 2.21 4.00 1.12
N ALA A 78 0.96 4.09 0.66
CA ALA A 78 0.50 5.17 -0.20
C ALA A 78 0.73 6.55 0.43
N ALA A 79 0.46 6.70 1.73
CA ALA A 79 0.71 7.95 2.45
C ALA A 79 2.20 8.31 2.51
N ILE A 80 3.09 7.33 2.71
CA ILE A 80 4.54 7.53 2.71
C ILE A 80 5.03 8.01 1.34
N PHE A 81 4.65 7.30 0.27
CA PHE A 81 5.00 7.66 -1.11
C PHE A 81 4.38 9.00 -1.52
N GLY A 82 3.13 9.25 -1.15
CA GLY A 82 2.41 10.49 -1.44
C GLY A 82 3.04 11.70 -0.77
N ARG A 83 3.45 11.58 0.50
CA ARG A 83 4.15 12.64 1.22
C ARG A 83 5.48 12.99 0.56
N LYS A 84 6.27 11.98 0.16
CA LYS A 84 7.54 12.21 -0.55
C LYS A 84 7.31 12.86 -1.91
N THR A 85 6.34 12.36 -2.66
CA THR A 85 5.93 12.90 -3.96
C THR A 85 5.55 14.37 -3.86
N LEU A 86 4.74 14.73 -2.86
CA LEU A 86 4.33 16.11 -2.62
C LEU A 86 5.53 17.01 -2.29
N ALA A 87 6.47 16.53 -1.48
CA ALA A 87 7.69 17.26 -1.17
C ALA A 87 8.53 17.50 -2.44
N THR A 88 8.72 16.48 -3.28
CA THR A 88 9.46 16.60 -4.56
C THR A 88 8.75 17.56 -5.51
N TYR A 89 7.42 17.47 -5.64
CA TYR A 89 6.63 18.40 -6.46
C TYR A 89 6.82 19.85 -6.00
N LEU A 90 6.70 20.10 -4.70
CA LEU A 90 6.91 21.43 -4.15
C LEU A 90 8.34 21.94 -4.36
N GLN A 91 9.35 21.08 -4.33
CA GLN A 91 10.73 21.49 -4.62
C GLN A 91 10.94 21.85 -6.10
N GLN A 92 10.34 21.09 -7.01
CA GLN A 92 10.51 21.29 -8.45
C GLN A 92 9.67 22.46 -8.99
N ASN A 93 8.52 22.76 -8.38
CA ASN A 93 7.60 23.81 -8.81
C ASN A 93 7.60 25.08 -7.95
N ARG A 94 8.43 25.19 -6.90
CA ARG A 94 8.61 26.45 -6.13
C ARG A 94 9.71 27.37 -6.67
N TYR A 95 10.10 27.22 -7.93
CA TYR A 95 10.84 28.23 -8.68
C TYR A 95 10.00 28.70 -9.87
#